data_AF-A0A2W1A4E2-F1
#
_entry.id   AF-A0A2W1A4E2-F1
#
_cell.length_a   1.000
_cell.length_b   1.000
_cell.length_c   1.000
_cell.angle_alpha   90.00
_cell.angle_beta   90.00
_cell.angle_gamma   90.00
#
_symmetry.space_group_name_H-M   'P 1'
#
loop_
_entity.id
_entity.type
_entity.pdbx_description
1 polymer ?
#
loop_
_entity_poly.entity_id
_entity_poly.type
_entity_poly.pdbx_seq_one_letter_code
_entity_poly.pdbx_strand_id
1 'polypeptide(L)'
;MNEEIALSNENNQSAEIDDLQEESEKIDTSNADWYIVQTYSGHEKKVKANLEQRIKSMDMTDRIFQVVIPTQNEIEIRDGQKKTITKNLFPGYVLVHMEMSDDSWYVVRNTPAVTGFAAENPDKKAQPTPLDPTEIDKILNQMEHKPTQIKVGFEVGNAVRVTSGPFSDFIGNVESINTDKGLVRVMISMFGRETPIELDFLQVEKQ
;
A
#
# COMPACT_ATOMS: atom_id res chain seq x y z
N MET A 1 -61.12 6.20 -50.26
CA MET A 1 -60.99 4.80 -49.79
C MET A 1 -59.54 4.65 -49.39
N ASN A 2 -59.20 5.05 -48.16
CA ASN A 2 -59.17 4.20 -46.95
C ASN A 2 -58.08 3.13 -47.12
N GLU A 3 -57.10 2.93 -46.24
CA GLU A 3 -56.94 3.28 -44.82
C GLU A 3 -55.45 3.06 -44.43
N GLU A 4 -55.13 3.48 -43.22
CA GLU A 4 -53.85 3.56 -42.51
C GLU A 4 -53.22 2.19 -42.11
N ILE A 5 -52.08 2.25 -41.35
CA ILE A 5 -51.37 1.21 -40.56
C ILE A 5 -50.16 0.59 -41.31
N ALA A 6 -48.91 0.57 -40.83
CA ALA A 6 -48.25 1.09 -39.62
C ALA A 6 -46.72 1.15 -39.84
N LEU A 7 -46.08 2.05 -39.09
CA LEU A 7 -44.63 2.14 -38.87
C LEU A 7 -44.15 0.96 -38.01
N SER A 8 -43.04 0.30 -38.39
CA SER A 8 -42.00 -0.21 -37.47
C SER A 8 -40.88 -0.93 -38.23
N ASN A 9 -39.65 -0.39 -38.13
CA ASN A 9 -38.36 -1.11 -37.95
C ASN A 9 -37.18 -0.34 -38.55
N GLU A 10 -36.86 0.80 -37.94
CA GLU A 10 -35.48 1.30 -37.85
C GLU A 10 -35.08 1.19 -36.37
N ASN A 11 -34.48 0.06 -35.99
CA ASN A 11 -33.65 -0.11 -34.79
C ASN A 11 -33.27 -1.58 -34.67
N ASN A 12 -32.29 -2.01 -35.47
CA ASN A 12 -31.63 -3.29 -35.25
C ASN A 12 -30.17 -3.20 -35.70
N GLN A 13 -29.38 -2.41 -34.98
CA GLN A 13 -27.92 -2.38 -35.15
C GLN A 13 -27.14 -1.94 -33.90
N SER A 14 -27.80 -1.75 -32.77
CA SER A 14 -27.20 -1.29 -31.51
C SER A 14 -27.04 -2.39 -30.45
N ALA A 15 -27.37 -3.65 -30.77
CA ALA A 15 -27.36 -4.76 -29.81
C ALA A 15 -26.15 -5.71 -29.95
N GLU A 16 -25.18 -5.44 -30.84
CA GLU A 16 -24.05 -6.36 -31.12
C GLU A 16 -22.67 -5.83 -30.64
N ILE A 17 -22.61 -4.70 -29.91
CA ILE A 17 -21.33 -4.10 -29.48
C ILE A 17 -21.05 -4.32 -27.98
N ASP A 18 -22.00 -4.84 -27.20
CA ASP A 18 -21.85 -4.99 -25.74
C ASP A 18 -21.34 -6.36 -25.27
N ASP A 19 -21.14 -7.33 -26.17
CA ASP A 19 -20.72 -8.71 -25.84
C ASP A 19 -19.19 -8.96 -25.99
N LEU A 20 -18.37 -7.93 -25.78
CA LEU A 20 -16.89 -8.07 -25.79
C LEU A 20 -16.23 -7.78 -24.44
N GLN A 21 -16.99 -7.79 -23.34
CA GLN A 21 -16.43 -7.74 -21.99
C GLN A 21 -16.96 -8.91 -21.16
N GLU A 22 -16.04 -9.58 -20.45
CA GLU A 22 -16.24 -10.72 -19.54
C GLU A 22 -16.03 -12.14 -20.09
N GLU A 23 -15.03 -12.32 -20.95
CA GLU A 23 -14.28 -13.59 -21.00
C GLU A 23 -12.88 -13.39 -20.40
N SER A 24 -12.82 -12.81 -19.19
CA SER A 24 -11.63 -12.97 -18.36
C SER A 24 -11.71 -14.37 -17.77
N GLU A 25 -10.79 -15.26 -18.19
CA GLU A 25 -10.54 -16.54 -17.55
C GLU A 25 -10.67 -16.38 -16.03
N LYS A 26 -11.73 -16.95 -15.45
CA LYS A 26 -11.76 -17.20 -14.02
C LYS A 26 -10.70 -18.25 -13.78
N ILE A 27 -9.48 -17.80 -13.52
CA ILE A 27 -8.42 -18.69 -13.09
C ILE A 27 -8.90 -19.31 -11.79
N ASP A 28 -9.11 -20.63 -11.79
CA ASP A 28 -9.55 -21.39 -10.61
C ASP A 28 -8.48 -21.25 -9.51
N THR A 29 -8.64 -20.27 -8.62
CA THR A 29 -7.78 -20.06 -7.44
C THR A 29 -8.14 -20.99 -6.29
N SER A 30 -8.98 -22.01 -6.51
CA SER A 30 -9.47 -22.91 -5.45
C SER A 30 -8.38 -23.72 -4.75
N ASN A 31 -7.19 -23.82 -5.34
CA ASN A 31 -6.03 -24.55 -4.78
C ASN A 31 -4.83 -23.62 -4.49
N ALA A 32 -5.07 -22.31 -4.44
CA ALA A 32 -4.05 -21.30 -4.20
C ALA A 32 -4.04 -20.90 -2.73
N ASP A 33 -2.86 -20.92 -2.12
CA ASP A 33 -2.67 -20.46 -0.75
C ASP A 33 -1.63 -19.33 -0.71
N TRP A 34 -1.65 -18.59 0.38
CA TRP A 34 -0.63 -17.59 0.66
C TRP A 34 0.54 -18.21 1.41
N TYR A 35 1.75 -17.94 0.95
CA TYR A 35 2.99 -18.41 1.54
C TYR A 35 3.90 -17.23 1.89
N ILE A 36 4.64 -17.36 2.99
CA ILE A 36 5.68 -16.41 3.37
C ILE A 36 7.02 -16.85 2.76
N VAL A 37 7.64 -15.93 2.05
CA VAL A 37 9.01 -16.04 1.53
C VAL A 37 9.91 -15.13 2.35
N GLN A 38 10.98 -15.72 2.89
CA GLN A 38 12.03 -14.99 3.58
C GLN A 38 13.04 -14.44 2.57
N THR A 39 13.46 -13.20 2.78
CA THR A 39 14.40 -12.48 1.94
C THR A 39 15.41 -11.74 2.78
N TYR A 40 16.52 -11.33 2.17
CA TYR A 40 17.40 -10.36 2.82
C TYR A 40 16.67 -9.02 3.00
N SER A 41 16.80 -8.42 4.20
CA SER A 41 16.22 -7.10 4.50
C SER A 41 16.72 -6.04 3.51
N GLY A 42 15.82 -5.15 3.10
CA GLY A 42 16.10 -4.09 2.12
C GLY A 42 16.12 -4.55 0.66
N HIS A 43 15.96 -5.85 0.39
CA HIS A 43 15.89 -6.42 -0.96
C HIS A 43 14.47 -6.80 -1.36
N GLU A 44 13.45 -6.57 -0.54
CA GLU A 44 12.08 -7.04 -0.75
C GLU A 44 11.51 -6.51 -2.07
N LYS A 45 11.72 -5.21 -2.36
CA LYS A 45 11.29 -4.59 -3.62
C LYS A 45 11.95 -5.23 -4.84
N LYS A 46 13.24 -5.59 -4.71
CA LYS A 46 13.99 -6.26 -5.77
C LYS A 46 13.53 -7.71 -5.94
N VAL A 47 13.25 -8.42 -4.84
CA VAL A 47 12.72 -9.78 -4.87
C VAL A 47 11.35 -9.81 -5.54
N LYS A 48 10.45 -8.90 -5.18
CA LYS A 48 9.14 -8.79 -5.85
C LYS A 48 9.30 -8.62 -7.37
N ALA A 49 10.11 -7.65 -7.80
CA ALA A 49 10.34 -7.41 -9.23
C ALA A 49 10.97 -8.64 -9.94
N ASN A 50 11.93 -9.30 -9.29
CA ASN A 50 12.56 -10.51 -9.84
C ASN A 50 11.58 -11.69 -9.93
N LEU A 51 10.72 -11.86 -8.92
CA LEU A 51 9.68 -12.89 -8.91
C LEU A 51 8.69 -12.63 -10.04
N GLU A 52 8.13 -11.43 -10.14
CA GLU A 52 7.19 -11.05 -11.21
C GLU A 52 7.79 -11.25 -12.60
N GLN A 53 9.05 -10.87 -12.81
CA GLN A 53 9.74 -11.10 -14.07
C GLN A 53 9.92 -12.61 -14.35
N ARG A 54 10.29 -13.39 -13.34
CA ARG A 54 10.49 -14.84 -13.47
C ARG A 54 9.22 -15.58 -13.79
N ILE A 55 8.14 -15.26 -13.06
CA ILE A 55 6.80 -15.80 -13.27
C ILE A 55 6.39 -15.61 -14.73
N LYS A 56 6.61 -14.42 -15.28
CA LYS A 56 6.34 -14.12 -16.69
C LYS A 56 7.27 -14.86 -17.66
N SER A 57 8.56 -14.95 -17.35
CA SER A 57 9.53 -15.58 -18.25
C SER A 57 9.46 -17.11 -18.30
N MET A 58 8.86 -17.73 -17.28
CA MET A 58 8.72 -19.18 -17.14
C MET A 58 7.26 -19.62 -17.30
N ASP A 59 6.39 -18.74 -17.82
CA ASP A 59 4.96 -18.97 -18.04
C ASP A 59 4.23 -19.53 -16.82
N MET A 60 4.61 -19.09 -15.61
CA MET A 60 4.10 -19.60 -14.33
C MET A 60 2.95 -18.74 -13.76
N THR A 61 2.29 -17.95 -14.63
CA THR A 61 1.24 -17.00 -14.25
C THR A 61 -0.07 -17.72 -13.87
N ASP A 62 -0.21 -18.96 -14.34
CA ASP A 62 -1.28 -19.90 -14.01
C ASP A 62 -1.17 -20.47 -12.58
N ARG A 63 0.03 -20.50 -12.00
CA ARG A 63 0.28 -21.05 -10.65
C ARG A 63 0.66 -20.03 -9.61
N ILE A 64 1.31 -18.92 -9.99
CA ILE A 64 1.69 -17.84 -9.07
C ILE A 64 0.89 -16.59 -9.44
N PHE A 65 -0.13 -16.32 -8.64
CA PHE A 65 -1.12 -15.29 -8.93
C PHE A 65 -0.67 -13.90 -8.48
N GLN A 66 -0.04 -13.80 -7.29
CA GLN A 66 0.27 -12.50 -6.71
C GLN A 66 1.52 -12.53 -5.83
N VAL A 67 2.29 -11.44 -5.88
CA VAL A 67 3.44 -11.20 -4.98
C VAL A 67 3.26 -9.85 -4.31
N VAL A 68 3.18 -9.85 -2.98
CA VAL A 68 2.92 -8.66 -2.16
C VAL A 68 4.03 -8.49 -1.14
N ILE A 69 4.52 -7.26 -0.99
CA ILE A 69 5.42 -6.90 0.10
C ILE A 69 4.54 -6.29 1.19
N PRO A 70 4.58 -6.79 2.43
CA PRO A 70 3.81 -6.23 3.53
C PRO A 70 4.33 -4.83 3.88
N THR A 71 3.73 -3.81 3.28
CA THR A 71 4.11 -2.41 3.49
C THR A 71 2.90 -1.55 3.78
N GLN A 72 3.05 -0.64 4.75
CA GLN A 72 2.04 0.35 5.09
C GLN A 72 2.49 1.73 4.62
N ASN A 73 1.57 2.49 4.03
CA ASN A 73 1.83 3.88 3.71
C ASN A 73 1.66 4.72 4.99
N GLU A 74 2.63 5.58 5.28
CA GLU A 74 2.57 6.62 6.31
C GLU A 74 2.68 7.99 5.62
N ILE A 75 2.07 9.02 6.20
CA ILE A 75 2.31 10.40 5.74
C ILE A 75 3.35 11.00 6.67
N GLU A 76 4.55 11.23 6.14
CA GLU A 76 5.53 12.05 6.84
C GLU A 76 5.32 13.51 6.42
N ILE A 77 5.14 14.39 7.41
CA ILE A 77 5.09 15.82 7.16
C ILE A 77 6.44 16.41 7.57
N ARG A 78 7.16 16.89 6.56
CA ARG A 78 8.46 17.51 6.70
C ARG A 78 8.49 18.76 5.84
N ASP A 79 8.96 19.86 6.43
CA ASP A 79 9.15 21.15 5.75
C ASP A 79 7.85 21.66 5.06
N GLY A 80 6.71 21.55 5.74
CA GLY A 80 5.40 21.98 5.22
C GLY A 80 4.85 21.14 4.06
N GLN A 81 5.48 20.02 3.70
CA GLN A 81 5.03 19.13 2.63
C GLN A 81 4.63 17.75 3.16
N LYS A 82 3.47 17.25 2.73
CA LYS A 82 3.02 15.87 2.96
C LYS A 82 3.74 14.95 2.00
N LYS A 83 4.62 14.08 2.51
CA LYS A 83 5.27 13.02 1.75
C LYS A 83 4.73 11.67 2.18
N THR A 84 4.15 10.92 1.25
CA THR A 84 3.79 9.53 1.51
C THR A 84 5.06 8.68 1.51
N ILE A 85 5.36 8.05 2.64
CA ILE A 85 6.48 7.14 2.80
C ILE A 85 5.93 5.74 3.04
N THR A 86 6.40 4.80 2.25
CA THR A 86 6.06 3.39 2.41
C THR A 86 7.00 2.76 3.44
N LYS A 87 6.45 2.28 4.54
CA LYS A 87 7.17 1.59 5.63
C LYS A 87 6.88 0.09 5.57
N ASN A 88 7.91 -0.72 5.71
CA ASN A 88 7.75 -2.17 5.73
C ASN A 88 7.17 -2.61 7.08
N LEU A 89 6.07 -3.37 7.08
CA LEU A 89 5.47 -3.96 8.27
C LEU A 89 6.30 -5.14 8.78
N PHE A 90 6.80 -5.96 7.84
CA PHE A 90 7.65 -7.11 8.13
C PHE A 90 8.92 -7.08 7.25
N PRO A 91 10.01 -6.44 7.71
CA PRO A 91 11.27 -6.42 6.97
C PRO A 91 11.82 -7.84 6.76
N GLY A 92 12.30 -8.14 5.56
CA GLY A 92 12.81 -9.47 5.20
C GLY A 92 11.74 -10.51 4.84
N TYR A 93 10.49 -10.09 4.64
CA TYR A 93 9.38 -10.98 4.29
C TYR A 93 8.63 -10.50 3.05
N VAL A 94 8.24 -11.45 2.21
CA VAL A 94 7.39 -11.25 1.04
C VAL A 94 6.27 -12.29 1.07
N LEU A 95 5.05 -11.87 0.76
CA LEU A 95 3.88 -12.74 0.66
C LEU A 95 3.68 -13.15 -0.80
N VAL A 96 3.45 -14.43 -1.03
CA VAL A 96 3.23 -14.99 -2.37
C VAL A 96 1.95 -15.81 -2.36
N HIS A 97 1.01 -15.45 -3.22
CA HIS A 97 -0.20 -16.23 -3.48
C HIS A 97 0.06 -17.18 -4.65
N MET A 98 0.10 -18.47 -4.38
CA MET A 98 0.41 -19.48 -5.39
C MET A 98 -0.17 -20.86 -5.06
N GLU A 99 -0.30 -21.69 -6.08
CA GLU A 99 -0.50 -23.12 -5.91
C GLU A 99 0.83 -23.81 -5.56
N MET A 100 0.81 -24.73 -4.60
CA MET A 100 2.00 -25.49 -4.20
C MET A 100 2.30 -26.61 -5.19
N SER A 101 3.30 -26.40 -6.05
CA SER A 101 3.84 -27.39 -6.98
C SER A 101 5.37 -27.38 -6.93
N ASP A 102 6.03 -28.46 -7.37
CA ASP A 102 7.50 -28.52 -7.41
C ASP A 102 8.10 -27.39 -8.26
N ASP A 103 7.44 -27.01 -9.35
CA ASP A 103 7.88 -25.93 -10.24
C ASP A 103 7.73 -24.55 -9.58
N SER A 104 6.56 -24.25 -9.01
CA SER A 104 6.32 -22.96 -8.33
C SER A 104 7.24 -22.79 -7.12
N TRP A 105 7.47 -23.87 -6.37
CA TRP A 105 8.44 -23.90 -5.28
C TRP A 105 9.87 -23.62 -5.78
N TYR A 106 10.30 -24.26 -6.87
CA TYR A 106 11.62 -24.08 -7.45
C TYR A 106 11.86 -22.65 -7.94
N VAL A 107 10.89 -22.06 -8.64
CA VAL A 107 10.97 -20.68 -9.16
C VAL A 107 11.21 -19.69 -8.03
N VAL A 108 10.42 -19.78 -6.96
CA VAL A 108 10.54 -18.88 -5.80
C VAL A 108 11.88 -19.10 -5.09
N ARG A 109 12.25 -20.36 -4.81
CA ARG A 109 13.46 -20.70 -4.05
C ARG A 109 14.74 -20.27 -4.74
N ASN A 110 14.79 -20.35 -6.07
CA ASN A 110 15.96 -19.99 -6.87
C ASN A 110 15.99 -18.51 -7.29
N THR A 111 15.06 -17.70 -6.80
CA THR A 111 15.04 -16.26 -7.08
C THR A 111 16.13 -15.54 -6.27
N PRO A 112 16.91 -14.62 -6.88
CA PRO A 112 17.97 -13.93 -6.16
C PRO A 112 17.43 -13.16 -4.95
N ALA A 113 18.20 -13.18 -3.86
CA ALA A 113 17.88 -12.57 -2.56
C ALA A 113 16.74 -13.23 -1.76
N VAL A 114 16.22 -14.37 -2.23
CA VAL A 114 15.35 -15.26 -1.44
C VAL A 114 16.21 -16.21 -0.60
N THR A 115 15.98 -16.22 0.72
CA THR A 115 16.67 -17.15 1.64
C THR A 115 15.95 -18.48 1.74
N GLY A 116 14.62 -18.49 1.57
CA GLY A 116 13.79 -19.69 1.59
C GLY A 116 12.33 -19.37 1.87
N PHE A 117 11.51 -20.40 2.00
CA PHE A 117 10.17 -20.26 2.55
C PHE A 117 10.21 -20.25 4.07
N ALA A 118 9.30 -19.50 4.71
CA ALA A 118 9.07 -19.66 6.13
C ALA A 118 8.48 -21.06 6.37
N ALA A 119 9.07 -21.78 7.31
CA ALA A 119 8.61 -23.08 7.76
C ALA A 119 8.43 -23.05 9.28
N GLU A 120 7.41 -23.72 9.78
CA GLU A 120 7.13 -23.81 11.23
C GLU A 120 8.25 -24.50 12.01
N ASN A 121 9.03 -25.38 11.34
CA ASN A 121 10.11 -26.12 11.96
C ASN A 121 11.40 -25.99 11.14
N PRO A 122 12.47 -25.37 11.67
CA PRO A 122 13.75 -25.23 10.96
C PRO A 122 14.47 -26.57 10.74
N ASP A 123 14.13 -27.62 11.48
CA ASP A 123 14.77 -28.96 11.39
C ASP A 123 14.13 -29.89 10.35
N LYS A 124 12.87 -29.65 9.95
CA LYS A 124 12.24 -30.37 8.84
C LYS A 124 12.52 -29.58 7.56
N LYS A 125 12.93 -30.29 6.50
CA LYS A 125 13.09 -29.76 5.14
C LYS A 125 12.07 -28.64 4.92
N ALA A 126 12.55 -27.42 4.61
CA ALA A 126 11.79 -26.17 4.51
C ALA A 126 10.57 -26.28 3.58
N GLN A 127 9.54 -26.96 4.07
CA GLN A 127 8.26 -27.11 3.41
C GLN A 127 7.51 -25.81 3.69
N PRO A 128 7.08 -25.10 2.64
CA PRO A 128 6.31 -23.88 2.79
C PRO A 128 5.03 -24.19 3.56
N THR A 129 4.81 -23.45 4.64
CA THR A 129 3.57 -23.55 5.41
C THR A 129 2.59 -22.49 4.86
N PRO A 130 1.37 -22.88 4.45
CA PRO A 130 0.36 -21.91 4.03
C PRO A 130 -0.04 -21.06 5.24
N LEU A 131 -0.32 -19.79 4.99
CA LEU A 131 -0.84 -18.88 6.00
C LEU A 131 -2.35 -19.03 6.14
N ASP A 132 -2.82 -18.89 7.37
CA ASP A 132 -4.25 -18.86 7.64
C ASP A 132 -4.91 -17.68 6.88
N PRO A 133 -6.01 -17.91 6.16
CA PRO A 133 -6.70 -16.86 5.40
C PRO A 133 -7.06 -15.65 6.27
N THR A 134 -7.44 -15.89 7.53
CA THR A 134 -7.80 -14.82 8.47
C THR A 134 -6.62 -13.92 8.87
N GLU A 135 -5.38 -14.43 8.83
CA GLU A 135 -4.18 -13.63 9.07
C GLU A 135 -3.81 -12.81 7.84
N ILE A 136 -3.91 -13.41 6.65
CA ILE A 136 -3.71 -12.72 5.38
C ILE A 136 -4.68 -11.56 5.24
N ASP A 137 -5.97 -11.79 5.49
CA ASP A 137 -6.97 -10.73 5.41
C ASP A 137 -6.62 -9.57 6.35
N LYS A 138 -6.12 -9.84 7.56
CA LYS A 138 -5.67 -8.77 8.48
C LYS A 138 -4.49 -7.99 7.89
N ILE A 139 -3.50 -8.69 7.33
CA ILE A 139 -2.31 -8.05 6.75
C ILE A 139 -2.67 -7.23 5.51
N LEU A 140 -3.49 -7.79 4.60
CA LEU A 140 -3.99 -7.12 3.41
C LEU A 140 -4.82 -5.87 3.78
N ASN A 141 -5.78 -6.01 4.70
CA ASN A 141 -6.57 -4.87 5.18
C ASN A 141 -5.69 -3.77 5.79
N GLN A 142 -4.68 -4.15 6.59
CA GLN A 142 -3.75 -3.19 7.18
C GLN A 142 -2.91 -2.42 6.13
N MET A 143 -2.64 -3.04 4.97
CA MET A 143 -1.98 -2.37 3.85
C MET A 143 -2.92 -1.44 3.07
N GLU A 144 -4.19 -1.82 2.90
CA GLU A 144 -5.18 -1.04 2.16
C GLU A 144 -5.74 0.15 2.95
N HIS A 145 -5.70 0.07 4.28
CA HIS A 145 -6.11 1.20 5.12
C HIS A 145 -5.26 2.45 4.82
N LYS A 146 -5.97 3.58 4.69
CA LYS A 146 -5.35 4.90 4.47
C LYS A 146 -4.25 5.14 5.52
N PRO A 147 -3.21 5.92 5.18
CA PRO A 147 -2.13 6.26 6.11
C PRO A 147 -2.69 6.94 7.37
N THR A 148 -2.96 6.17 8.41
CA THR A 148 -3.47 6.68 9.69
C THR A 148 -2.35 7.28 10.52
N GLN A 149 -1.10 6.84 10.30
CA GLN A 149 0.06 7.34 11.03
C GLN A 149 0.67 8.54 10.29
N ILE A 150 0.39 9.73 10.81
CA ILE A 150 1.10 10.96 10.43
C ILE A 150 2.37 11.04 11.28
N LYS A 151 3.53 10.86 10.64
CA LYS A 151 4.82 11.07 11.30
C LYS A 151 5.20 12.53 11.15
N VAL A 152 5.27 13.24 12.27
CA VAL A 152 5.59 14.68 12.30
C VAL A 152 7.08 14.85 12.55
N GLY A 153 7.77 15.67 11.74
CA GLY A 153 9.22 15.90 11.84
C GLY A 153 9.68 16.85 12.97
N PHE A 154 8.79 17.25 13.87
CA PHE A 154 9.06 18.15 14.99
C PHE A 154 8.34 17.68 16.25
N GLU A 155 8.90 18.01 17.40
CA GLU A 155 8.42 17.60 18.72
C GLU A 155 7.92 18.79 19.55
N VAL A 156 7.17 18.51 20.61
CA VAL A 156 6.76 19.52 21.59
C VAL A 156 8.00 20.22 22.16
N GLY A 157 7.97 21.55 22.18
CA GLY A 157 9.09 22.41 22.58
C GLY A 157 10.07 22.78 21.47
N ASN A 158 9.93 22.24 20.25
CA ASN A 158 10.73 22.72 19.11
C ASN A 158 10.26 24.11 18.67
N ALA A 159 11.22 24.94 18.24
CA ALA A 159 10.94 26.20 17.57
C ALA A 159 10.50 25.91 16.13
N VAL A 160 9.36 26.48 15.74
CA VAL A 160 8.78 26.38 14.40
C VAL A 160 8.49 27.76 13.85
N ARG A 161 8.65 27.92 12.54
CA ARG A 161 8.24 29.10 11.79
C ARG A 161 6.93 28.82 11.09
N VAL A 162 6.01 29.78 11.12
CA VAL A 162 4.78 29.70 10.35
C VAL A 162 5.06 30.11 8.90
N THR A 163 4.72 29.26 7.94
CA THR A 163 4.99 29.47 6.50
C THR A 163 3.81 30.06 5.75
N SER A 164 2.59 29.93 6.30
CA SER A 164 1.35 30.31 5.61
C SER A 164 0.30 30.87 6.58
N GLY A 165 -0.56 31.74 6.07
CA GLY A 165 -1.66 32.36 6.81
C GLY A 165 -1.33 33.76 7.34
N PRO A 166 -2.23 34.38 8.11
CA PRO A 166 -2.07 35.75 8.61
C PRO A 166 -0.92 35.90 9.62
N PHE A 167 -0.38 34.77 10.09
CA PHE A 167 0.75 34.69 11.01
C PHE A 167 2.02 34.17 10.33
N SER A 168 2.12 34.24 9.00
CA SER A 168 3.35 33.88 8.29
C SER A 168 4.56 34.66 8.81
N ASP A 169 5.74 34.05 8.75
CA ASP A 169 7.04 34.57 9.23
C ASP A 169 7.19 34.72 10.75
N PHE A 170 6.13 34.50 11.52
CA PHE A 170 6.25 34.44 12.98
C PHE A 170 6.90 33.12 13.41
N ILE A 171 7.70 33.23 14.48
CA ILE A 171 8.37 32.11 15.13
C ILE A 171 7.69 31.84 16.47
N GLY A 172 7.47 30.57 16.77
CA GLY A 172 6.88 30.13 18.02
C GLY A 172 7.38 28.75 18.42
N ASN A 173 7.01 28.34 19.63
CA ASN A 173 7.35 27.03 20.17
C ASN A 173 6.14 26.10 20.12
N VAL A 174 6.35 24.84 19.75
CA VAL A 174 5.27 23.84 19.75
C VAL A 174 4.85 23.53 21.18
N GLU A 175 3.57 23.73 21.52
CA GLU A 175 3.00 23.40 22.82
C GLU A 175 2.40 21.98 22.84
N SER A 176 1.67 21.61 21.80
CA SER A 176 1.10 20.27 21.66
C SER A 176 0.86 19.90 20.19
N ILE A 177 0.87 18.59 19.90
CA ILE A 177 0.72 18.03 18.57
C ILE A 177 -0.47 17.08 18.59
N ASN A 178 -1.44 17.30 17.71
CA ASN A 178 -2.59 16.42 17.50
C ASN A 178 -2.46 15.71 16.14
N THR A 179 -1.88 14.51 16.16
CA THR A 179 -1.66 13.69 14.97
C THR A 179 -2.95 13.21 14.32
N ASP A 180 -4.01 12.99 15.11
CA ASP A 180 -5.30 12.49 14.60
C ASP A 180 -6.05 13.54 13.77
N LYS A 181 -5.96 14.80 14.20
CA LYS A 181 -6.62 15.94 13.52
C LYS A 181 -5.71 16.66 12.52
N GLY A 182 -4.41 16.38 12.51
CA GLY A 182 -3.47 17.10 11.66
C GLY A 182 -3.14 18.52 12.15
N LEU A 183 -3.34 18.80 13.44
CA LEU A 183 -3.22 20.14 14.03
C LEU A 183 -2.06 20.22 15.02
N VAL A 184 -1.37 21.36 15.04
CA VAL A 184 -0.35 21.70 16.02
C VAL A 184 -0.75 22.97 16.76
N ARG A 185 -0.59 22.97 18.08
CA ARG A 185 -0.71 24.19 18.89
C ARG A 185 0.68 24.79 19.06
N VAL A 186 0.85 26.03 18.61
CA VAL A 186 2.11 26.77 18.65
C VAL A 186 1.92 28.04 19.47
N MET A 187 2.85 28.28 20.39
CA MET A 187 2.96 29.52 21.14
C MET A 187 3.81 30.52 20.36
N ILE A 188 3.16 31.46 19.68
CA ILE A 188 3.84 32.53 18.95
C ILE A 188 4.15 33.67 19.92
N SER A 189 5.39 34.15 19.88
CA SER A 189 5.78 35.37 20.58
C SER A 189 5.51 36.58 19.70
N MET A 190 4.48 37.35 20.03
CA MET A 190 4.12 38.59 19.34
C MET A 190 3.94 39.71 20.36
N PHE A 191 4.56 40.87 20.13
CA PHE A 191 4.48 42.04 21.01
C PHE A 191 4.88 41.77 22.48
N GLY A 192 5.85 40.88 22.71
CA GLY A 192 6.29 40.51 24.06
C GLY A 192 5.26 39.68 24.85
N ARG A 193 4.27 39.10 24.17
CA ARG A 193 3.28 38.18 24.74
C ARG A 193 3.27 36.87 23.94
N GLU A 194 3.11 35.76 24.64
CA GLU A 194 2.94 34.46 24.00
C GLU A 194 1.45 34.20 23.75
N THR A 195 1.08 33.95 22.50
CA THR A 195 -0.31 33.66 22.11
C THR A 195 -0.39 32.23 21.55
N PRO A 196 -1.22 31.35 22.14
CA PRO A 196 -1.43 30.01 21.60
C PRO A 196 -2.29 30.09 20.35
N ILE A 197 -1.83 29.50 19.26
CA ILE A 197 -2.60 29.34 18.03
C ILE A 197 -2.59 27.90 17.56
N GLU A 198 -3.67 27.47 16.91
CA GLU A 198 -3.75 26.16 16.27
C GLU A 198 -3.53 26.32 14.76
N LEU A 199 -2.56 25.58 14.23
CA LEU A 199 -2.17 25.58 12.82
C LEU A 199 -2.18 24.15 12.28
N ASP A 200 -2.31 24.00 10.96
CA ASP A 200 -2.08 22.72 10.29
C ASP A 200 -0.56 22.42 10.25
N PHE A 201 -0.17 21.15 10.30
CA PHE A 201 1.21 20.71 10.10
C PHE A 201 1.85 21.21 8.79
N LEU A 202 1.05 21.49 7.76
CA LEU A 202 1.50 22.07 6.50
C LEU A 202 1.94 23.54 6.61
N GLN A 203 1.41 24.27 7.59
CA GLN A 203 1.62 25.72 7.75
C GLN A 203 2.79 26.04 8.67
N VAL A 204 3.49 25.02 9.17
CA VAL A 204 4.63 25.16 10.07
C VAL A 204 5.86 24.46 9.50
N GLU A 205 7.01 25.06 9.71
CA GLU A 205 8.31 24.54 9.31
C GLU A 205 9.25 24.57 10.51
N LYS A 206 10.06 23.51 10.68
CA LYS A 206 11.01 23.43 11.78
C LYS A 206 12.15 24.42 11.56
N GLN A 207 12.51 25.15 12.63
CA GLN A 207 13.59 26.14 12.63
C GLN A 207 14.95 25.52 12.95
#